data_AF-A0A1F3ZRS6-F1
#
_entry.id   AF-A0A1F3ZRS6-F1
#
_cell.length_a   1.000
_cell.length_b   1.000
_cell.length_c   1.000
_cell.angle_alpha   90.00
_cell.angle_beta   90.00
_cell.angle_gamma   90.00
#
_symmetry.space_group_name_H-M   'P 1'
#
loop_
_entity.id
_entity.type
_entity.pdbx_description
1 polymer ?
#
loop_
_entity_poly.entity_id
_entity_poly.type
_entity_poly.pdbx_seq_one_letter_code
_entity_poly.pdbx_strand_id
1 'polypeptide(L)'
;METRINDEDIEHLQAFPGSRKAAVMEKIMALKPAESVVLEGDEHFETTVLKLRRDGYGLIDLQRQETAFTTLWYRKGKALLGLAGAEVAMLLWEASTGGGATTLMTWRV
;
A
#
# COMPACT_ATOMS: atom_id res chain seq x y z
N MET A 1 15.68 -8.74 -3.26
CA MET A 1 14.53 -8.44 -2.36
C MET A 1 14.74 -7.15 -1.54
N GLU A 2 15.97 -6.82 -1.11
CA GLU A 2 16.30 -5.60 -0.35
C GLU A 2 16.13 -4.27 -1.11
N THR A 3 15.87 -4.28 -2.42
CA THR A 3 15.89 -3.10 -3.30
C THR A 3 14.52 -2.47 -3.60
N ARG A 4 13.42 -2.95 -3.00
CA ARG A 4 12.05 -2.57 -3.42
C ARG A 4 11.47 -1.36 -2.68
N ILE A 5 11.90 -1.12 -1.45
CA ILE A 5 11.52 0.01 -0.59
C ILE A 5 12.75 0.88 -0.42
N ASN A 6 12.65 2.17 -0.75
CA ASN A 6 13.78 3.11 -0.74
C ASN A 6 13.77 3.99 0.53
N ASP A 7 14.80 4.82 0.69
CA ASP A 7 14.94 5.68 1.87
C ASP A 7 13.76 6.66 2.03
N GLU A 8 13.23 7.21 0.93
CA GLU A 8 12.06 8.10 0.95
C GLU A 8 10.80 7.39 1.49
N ASP A 9 10.58 6.13 1.11
CA ASP A 9 9.49 5.33 1.67
C ASP A 9 9.68 5.11 3.18
N ILE A 10 10.93 4.89 3.62
CA ILE A 10 11.25 4.70 5.04
C ILE A 10 11.04 6.00 5.82
N GLU A 11 11.41 7.15 5.26
CA GLU A 11 11.13 8.46 5.84
C GLU A 11 9.62 8.67 6.03
N HIS A 12 8.82 8.35 5.01
CA HIS A 12 7.36 8.39 5.12
C HIS A 12 6.82 7.46 6.20
N LEU A 13 7.31 6.21 6.24
CA LEU A 13 6.92 5.22 7.23
C LEU A 13 7.20 5.70 8.66
N GLN A 14 8.35 6.33 8.89
CA GLN A 14 8.75 6.86 10.19
C GLN A 14 8.02 8.15 10.57
N ALA A 15 7.73 9.01 9.59
CA ALA A 15 7.04 10.28 9.82
C ALA A 15 5.52 10.11 10.02
N PHE A 16 4.94 8.98 9.61
CA PHE A 16 3.50 8.77 9.69
C PHE A 16 3.01 8.58 11.13
N PRO A 17 2.10 9.41 11.66
CA PRO A 17 1.69 9.34 13.06
C PRO A 17 1.04 8.01 13.43
N GLY A 18 1.50 7.38 14.52
CA GLY A 18 0.99 6.07 14.97
C GLY A 18 -0.51 6.06 15.24
N SER A 19 -1.07 7.13 15.82
CA SER A 19 -2.52 7.27 16.03
C SER A 19 -3.31 7.29 14.72
N ARG A 20 -2.76 7.94 13.69
CA ARG A 20 -3.38 7.98 12.36
C ARG A 20 -3.26 6.65 11.65
N LYS A 21 -2.14 5.94 11.80
CA LYS A 21 -1.96 4.58 11.30
C LYS A 21 -3.01 3.64 11.89
N ALA A 22 -3.21 3.67 13.21
CA ALA A 22 -4.23 2.87 13.87
C ALA A 22 -5.64 3.15 13.32
N ALA A 23 -6.00 4.42 13.15
CA ALA A 23 -7.28 4.80 12.56
C ALA A 23 -7.46 4.34 11.10
N VAL A 24 -6.39 4.38 10.29
CA VAL A 24 -6.40 3.84 8.92
C VAL A 24 -6.61 2.33 8.95
N MET A 25 -5.87 1.61 9.79
CA MET A 25 -5.98 0.16 9.95
C MET A 25 -7.39 -0.26 10.36
N GLU A 26 -7.96 0.40 11.37
CA GLU A 26 -9.33 0.15 11.83
C GLU A 26 -10.34 0.30 10.68
N LYS A 27 -10.22 1.37 9.88
CA LYS A 27 -11.11 1.60 8.74
C LYS A 27 -10.98 0.53 7.65
N ILE A 28 -9.77 0.16 7.25
CA ILE A 28 -9.60 -0.84 6.18
C ILE A 28 -9.97 -2.26 6.65
N MET A 29 -9.87 -2.55 7.95
CA MET A 29 -10.36 -3.82 8.53
C MET A 29 -11.90 -3.86 8.59
N ALA A 30 -12.55 -2.72 8.79
CA ALA A 30 -14.01 -2.62 8.85
C ALA A 30 -14.70 -2.56 7.48
N LEU A 31 -13.97 -2.24 6.41
CA LEU A 31 -14.52 -1.98 5.08
C LEU A 31 -13.97 -2.96 4.04
N LYS A 32 -14.83 -3.40 3.13
CA LYS A 32 -14.39 -4.11 1.92
C LYS A 32 -13.59 -3.14 1.03
N PRO A 33 -12.50 -3.60 0.38
CA PRO A 33 -11.82 -2.79 -0.64
C PRO A 33 -12.81 -2.30 -1.70
N ALA A 34 -12.65 -1.04 -2.11
CA ALA A 34 -13.36 -0.48 -3.26
C ALA A 34 -12.92 -1.17 -4.56
N GLU A 35 -11.64 -1.54 -4.65
CA GLU A 35 -11.06 -2.31 -5.74
C GLU A 35 -10.10 -3.36 -5.19
N SER A 36 -10.05 -4.52 -5.86
CA SER A 36 -9.10 -5.61 -5.59
C SER A 36 -8.69 -6.25 -6.91
N VAL A 37 -7.39 -6.29 -7.20
CA VAL A 37 -6.82 -6.82 -8.43
C VAL A 37 -5.65 -7.74 -8.09
N VAL A 38 -5.62 -8.92 -8.71
CA VAL A 38 -4.50 -9.86 -8.64
C VAL A 38 -3.71 -9.76 -9.94
N LEU A 39 -2.40 -9.60 -9.82
CA LEU A 39 -1.46 -9.48 -10.93
C LEU A 39 -0.44 -10.62 -10.81
N GLU A 40 -0.54 -11.59 -11.72
CA GLU A 40 0.35 -12.75 -11.77
C GLU A 40 1.69 -12.39 -12.43
N GLY A 41 2.80 -12.69 -11.76
CA GLY A 41 4.14 -12.41 -12.25
C GLY A 41 4.99 -11.57 -11.27
N ASP A 42 6.31 -11.76 -11.36
CA ASP A 42 7.27 -11.25 -10.38
C ASP A 42 7.49 -9.73 -10.41
N GLU A 43 7.20 -9.07 -11.54
CA GLU A 43 7.52 -7.66 -11.78
C GLU A 43 6.39 -6.68 -11.38
N HIS A 44 5.21 -7.22 -11.09
CA HIS A 44 4.02 -6.39 -10.82
C HIS A 44 4.12 -5.65 -9.49
N PHE A 45 4.85 -6.20 -8.52
CA PHE A 45 5.06 -5.54 -7.25
C PHE A 45 5.83 -4.24 -7.43
N GLU A 46 7.02 -4.28 -8.03
CA GLU A 46 7.86 -3.11 -8.28
C GLU A 46 7.14 -2.07 -9.13
N THR A 47 6.48 -2.53 -10.20
CA THR A 47 5.73 -1.65 -11.10
C THR A 47 4.60 -0.93 -10.35
N THR A 48 3.93 -1.60 -9.42
CA THR A 48 2.83 -1.01 -8.63
C THR A 48 3.37 -0.03 -7.58
N VAL A 49 4.48 -0.36 -6.91
CA VAL A 49 5.17 0.56 -5.99
C VAL A 49 5.57 1.86 -6.70
N LEU A 50 6.17 1.76 -7.90
CA LEU A 50 6.54 2.94 -8.70
C LEU A 50 5.34 3.82 -9.07
N LYS A 51 4.20 3.20 -9.42
CA LYS A 51 2.95 3.92 -9.70
C LYS A 51 2.43 4.65 -8.46
N LEU A 52 2.43 3.99 -7.31
CA LEU A 52 1.97 4.61 -6.06
C LEU A 52 2.80 5.83 -5.67
N ARG A 53 4.13 5.73 -5.77
CA ARG A 53 5.03 6.88 -5.53
C ARG A 53 4.71 8.03 -6.47
N ARG A 54 4.62 7.76 -7.78
CA ARG A 54 4.26 8.76 -8.81
C ARG A 54 2.92 9.42 -8.51
N ASP A 55 1.96 8.67 -7.99
CA ASP A 55 0.61 9.15 -7.72
C ASP A 55 0.51 9.88 -6.35
N GLY A 56 1.61 9.95 -5.60
CA GLY A 56 1.76 10.72 -4.36
C GLY A 56 1.33 9.97 -3.10
N TYR A 57 1.36 8.65 -3.12
CA TYR A 57 1.19 7.84 -1.92
C TYR A 57 2.50 7.75 -1.14
N GLY A 58 2.42 7.84 0.18
CA GLY A 58 3.53 7.54 1.09
C GLY A 58 3.32 6.21 1.79
N LEU A 59 4.41 5.46 2.01
CA LEU A 59 4.39 4.21 2.76
C LEU A 59 4.06 4.49 4.24
N ILE A 60 3.17 3.70 4.84
CA ILE A 60 2.72 3.84 6.24
C ILE A 60 2.76 2.54 7.05
N ASP A 61 2.84 1.40 6.37
CA ASP A 61 3.11 0.12 7.00
C ASP A 61 3.87 -0.81 6.08
N LEU A 62 4.72 -1.64 6.67
CA LEU A 62 5.50 -2.65 5.98
C LEU A 62 5.60 -3.89 6.87
N GLN A 63 5.12 -5.01 6.37
CA GLN A 63 5.17 -6.31 7.04
C GLN A 63 5.86 -7.33 6.13
N ARG A 64 6.90 -7.97 6.67
CA ARG A 64 7.67 -8.99 5.96
C ARG A 64 7.40 -10.34 6.61
N GLN A 65 7.10 -11.34 5.80
CA GLN A 65 6.94 -12.73 6.18
C GLN A 65 7.93 -13.58 5.37
N GLU A 66 8.03 -14.87 5.68
CA GLU A 66 8.99 -15.77 5.01
C GLU A 66 8.77 -15.84 3.49
N THR A 67 7.51 -15.92 3.07
CA THR A 67 7.12 -16.09 1.67
C THR A 67 6.20 -14.99 1.16
N ALA A 68 5.96 -13.95 1.96
CA ALA A 68 5.02 -12.89 1.64
C ALA A 68 5.50 -11.52 2.13
N PHE A 69 5.00 -10.47 1.48
CA PHE A 69 5.38 -9.10 1.73
C PHE A 69 4.17 -8.18 1.57
N THR A 70 3.82 -7.46 2.63
CA THR A 70 2.68 -6.53 2.63
C THR A 70 3.15 -5.11 2.86
N THR A 71 2.67 -4.19 2.04
CA THR A 71 2.87 -2.74 2.23
C THR A 71 1.54 -2.02 2.21
N LEU A 72 1.43 -0.99 3.06
CA LEU A 72 0.28 -0.13 3.12
C LEU A 72 0.70 1.30 2.81
N TRP A 73 -0.04 1.92 1.90
CA TRP A 73 0.28 3.20 1.31
C TRP A 73 -0.89 4.15 1.51
N TYR A 74 -0.58 5.40 1.83
CA TYR A 74 -1.55 6.41 2.17
C TYR A 74 -1.37 7.66 1.32
N ARG A 75 -2.49 8.18 0.83
CA ARG A 75 -2.53 9.48 0.17
C ARG A 75 -3.66 10.30 0.77
N LYS A 76 -3.36 11.55 1.13
CA LYS A 76 -4.39 12.53 1.48
C LYS A 76 -5.05 12.99 0.18
N GLY A 77 -6.35 12.77 0.00
CA GLY A 77 -7.05 13.28 -1.19
C GLY A 77 -7.13 14.80 -1.18
N LYS A 78 -7.23 15.38 -2.39
CA LYS A 78 -7.47 16.81 -2.56
C LYS A 78 -8.97 17.08 -2.40
N ALA A 79 -9.32 17.91 -1.43
CA ALA A 79 -10.69 18.38 -1.27
C ALA A 79 -10.98 19.39 -2.39
N LEU A 80 -11.63 18.96 -3.49
CA LEU A 80 -12.06 19.93 -4.51
C LEU A 80 -13.43 20.53 -4.20
N LEU A 81 -14.23 19.95 -3.29
CA LEU A 81 -15.59 20.42 -2.93
C LEU A 81 -15.98 20.02 -1.49
N GLY A 82 -15.06 20.09 -0.53
CA GLY A 82 -15.35 19.81 0.90
C GLY A 82 -15.45 18.33 1.30
N LEU A 83 -15.47 17.39 0.35
CA LEU A 83 -15.35 15.95 0.63
C LEU A 83 -13.87 15.54 0.55
N ALA A 84 -13.13 15.77 1.64
CA ALA A 84 -11.77 15.25 1.78
C ALA A 84 -11.83 13.74 2.10
N GLY A 85 -11.68 12.89 1.10
CA GLY A 85 -11.42 11.46 1.30
C GLY A 85 -9.92 11.19 1.22
N ALA A 86 -9.38 10.38 2.11
CA ALA A 86 -8.05 9.84 1.91
C ALA A 86 -8.13 8.52 1.14
N GLU A 87 -7.04 8.18 0.45
CA GLU A 87 -6.94 6.93 -0.29
C GLU A 87 -5.90 6.04 0.40
N VAL A 88 -6.22 4.77 0.54
CA VAL A 88 -5.32 3.75 1.07
C VAL A 88 -5.15 2.69 0.00
N ALA A 89 -3.92 2.26 -0.22
CA ALA A 89 -3.60 1.12 -1.07
C ALA A 89 -2.81 0.09 -0.26
N MET A 90 -3.19 -1.18 -0.36
CA MET A 90 -2.43 -2.31 0.17
C MET A 90 -1.88 -3.11 -1.00
N LEU A 91 -0.59 -3.39 -0.96
CA LEU A 91 0.04 -4.36 -1.86
C LEU A 91 0.45 -5.56 -1.02
N LEU A 92 0.00 -6.73 -1.45
CA LEU A 92 0.46 -8.03 -0.96
C LEU A 92 1.21 -8.71 -2.10
N TRP A 93 2.47 -9.05 -1.89
CA TRP A 93 3.23 -9.93 -2.75
C TRP A 93 3.41 -11.28 -2.07
N GLU A 94 3.18 -12.35 -2.80
CA GLU A 94 3.33 -13.73 -2.31
C GLU A 94 4.20 -14.52 -3.28
N ALA A 95 5.20 -15.22 -2.75
CA ALA A 95 5.98 -16.19 -3.52
C ALA A 95 5.13 -17.45 -3.76
N SER A 96 5.02 -17.90 -5.01
CA SER A 96 4.40 -19.19 -5.35
C SER A 96 5.35 -20.07 -6.14
N THR A 97 5.05 -21.37 -6.19
CA THR A 97 5.83 -22.39 -6.91
C THR A 97 5.93 -22.17 -8.43
N GLY A 98 5.15 -21.24 -9.00
CA GLY A 98 5.17 -20.85 -10.41
C GLY A 98 5.57 -19.40 -10.70
N GLY A 99 6.04 -18.65 -9.68
CA GLY A 99 6.29 -17.20 -9.75
C GLY A 99 5.50 -16.43 -8.70
N GLY A 100 5.87 -15.19 -8.42
CA GLY A 100 5.19 -14.35 -7.45
C GLY A 100 3.85 -13.81 -7.98
N ALA A 101 2.92 -13.54 -7.06
CA ALA A 101 1.67 -12.84 -7.35
C ALA A 101 1.62 -11.54 -6.55
N THR A 102 1.06 -10.48 -7.14
CA THR A 102 0.83 -9.20 -6.46
C THR A 102 -0.66 -8.90 -6.40
N THR A 103 -1.22 -8.82 -5.20
CA THR A 103 -2.57 -8.35 -4.96
C THR A 103 -2.54 -6.88 -4.56
N LEU A 104 -3.25 -6.04 -5.31
CA LEU A 104 -3.50 -4.63 -5.00
C LEU A 104 -4.94 -4.46 -4.51
N MET A 105 -5.12 -3.88 -3.33
CA MET A 105 -6.42 -3.50 -2.79
C MET A 105 -6.44 -2.01 -2.49
N THR A 106 -7.58 -1.33 -2.74
CA THR A 106 -7.72 0.10 -2.46
C THR A 106 -8.98 0.43 -1.68
N TRP A 107 -8.90 1.47 -0.83
CA TRP A 107 -10.00 2.00 -0.05
C TRP A 107 -10.04 3.53 -0.14
N ARG A 108 -11.25 4.07 0.00
CA ARG A 108 -11.46 5.48 0.35
C ARG A 108 -11.80 5.56 1.83
N VAL A 109 -11.00 6.28 2.60
CA VAL A 109 -11.09 6.37 4.08
C VAL A 109 -11.23 7.80 4.57
#